data_AF-A0A2U2RW29-F1
#
_entry.id   AF-A0A2U2RW29-F1
#
_cell.length_a   1.000
_cell.length_b   1.000
_cell.length_c   1.000
_cell.angle_alpha   90.00
_cell.angle_beta   90.00
_cell.angle_gamma   90.00
#
_symmetry.space_group_name_H-M   'P 1'
#
loop_
_entity.id
_entity.type
_entity.pdbx_description
1 polymer ?
#
loop_
_entity_poly.entity_id
_entity_poly.type
_entity_poly.pdbx_seq_one_letter_code
_entity_poly.pdbx_strand_id
1 'polypeptide(L)'
;MKKVFSSIRILTILLIVFIFYNCNKSIDISKVEITFNNEEMFFKKNSKPFTGTINEYYDNGKTKMEMFVLKGLKHGSFNQFHSNGNLQTQSNFIKGEIHGKFTSYHESGIEQIVTFYRYNNRNGSYEEFHENGKLKICGNYYNGKRIGEFYEFFKSGGLAIYNY
;
A
#
# COMPACT_ATOMS: atom_id res chain seq x y z
N MET A 1 -13.03 47.90 -7.51
CA MET A 1 -13.29 46.56 -8.09
C MET A 1 -12.29 45.44 -7.71
N LYS A 2 -11.30 45.65 -6.81
CA LYS A 2 -10.33 44.60 -6.42
C LYS A 2 -10.76 43.68 -5.25
N LYS A 3 -11.81 44.03 -4.49
CA LYS A 3 -12.23 43.24 -3.30
C LYS A 3 -13.03 41.97 -3.63
N VAL A 4 -13.71 41.91 -4.78
CA VAL A 4 -14.61 40.79 -5.13
C VAL A 4 -13.86 39.52 -5.58
N PHE A 5 -12.72 39.69 -6.25
CA PHE A 5 -11.91 38.55 -6.72
C PHE A 5 -11.17 37.79 -5.60
N SER A 6 -10.91 38.45 -4.46
CA SER A 6 -10.24 37.84 -3.31
C SER A 6 -11.19 36.90 -2.53
N SER A 7 -12.43 37.34 -2.32
CA SER A 7 -13.45 36.56 -1.60
C SER A 7 -13.94 35.33 -2.38
N ILE A 8 -13.97 35.38 -3.71
CA ILE A 8 -14.30 34.22 -4.56
C ILE A 8 -13.22 33.13 -4.44
N ARG A 9 -11.93 33.49 -4.35
CA ARG A 9 -10.82 32.54 -4.15
C ARG A 9 -10.82 31.88 -2.77
N ILE A 10 -11.22 32.62 -1.73
CA ILE A 10 -11.32 32.07 -0.37
C ILE A 10 -12.50 31.09 -0.28
N LEU A 11 -13.65 31.43 -0.89
CA LEU A 11 -14.83 30.57 -0.88
C LEU A 11 -14.61 29.27 -1.65
N THR A 12 -13.87 29.29 -2.77
CA THR A 12 -13.53 28.05 -3.51
C THR A 12 -12.55 27.16 -2.75
N ILE A 13 -11.55 27.74 -2.06
CA ILE A 13 -10.63 26.98 -1.19
C ILE A 13 -11.39 26.35 -0.02
N LEU A 14 -12.30 27.09 0.62
CA LEU A 14 -13.13 26.55 1.71
C LEU A 14 -14.08 25.46 1.22
N LEU A 15 -14.66 25.59 0.03
CA LEU A 15 -15.49 24.54 -0.58
C LEU A 15 -14.67 23.29 -0.89
N ILE A 16 -13.44 23.44 -1.40
CA ILE A 16 -12.52 22.33 -1.67
C ILE A 16 -12.10 21.65 -0.36
N VAL A 17 -11.73 22.41 0.67
CA VAL A 17 -11.41 21.86 2.01
C VAL A 17 -12.63 21.17 2.62
N PHE A 18 -13.84 21.72 2.46
CA PHE A 18 -15.07 21.11 2.93
C PHE A 18 -15.44 19.83 2.15
N ILE A 19 -15.20 19.79 0.84
CA ILE A 19 -15.34 18.58 0.01
C ILE A 19 -14.32 17.52 0.45
N PHE A 20 -13.04 17.88 0.67
CA PHE A 20 -12.03 16.96 1.19
C PHE A 20 -12.34 16.48 2.62
N TYR A 21 -12.89 17.34 3.46
CA TYR A 21 -13.25 17.00 4.84
C TYR A 21 -14.46 16.05 4.90
N ASN A 22 -15.45 16.21 4.01
CA ASN A 22 -16.65 15.38 4.00
C ASN A 22 -16.52 14.10 3.14
N CYS A 23 -15.56 14.02 2.21
CA CYS A 23 -15.44 12.89 1.28
C CYS A 23 -14.59 11.72 1.83
N ASN A 24 -13.86 11.92 2.93
CA ASN A 24 -12.93 10.92 3.47
C ASN A 24 -13.40 10.29 4.79
N LYS A 25 -14.68 9.91 4.89
CA LYS A 25 -15.11 9.11 6.04
C LYS A 25 -14.75 7.64 5.78
N SER A 26 -13.55 7.24 6.20
CA SER A 26 -13.19 5.83 6.26
C SER A 26 -14.09 5.10 7.26
N ILE A 27 -14.19 3.77 7.11
CA ILE A 27 -14.89 2.91 8.06
C ILE A 27 -13.91 1.94 8.71
N ASP A 28 -14.16 1.64 9.98
CA ASP A 28 -13.42 0.60 10.67
C ASP A 28 -13.71 -0.78 10.06
N ILE A 29 -12.71 -1.64 9.98
CA ILE A 29 -12.82 -3.00 9.44
C ILE A 29 -13.84 -3.86 10.20
N SER A 30 -14.06 -3.60 11.50
CA SER A 30 -15.12 -4.27 12.28
C SER A 30 -16.54 -3.96 11.79
N LYS A 31 -16.73 -2.89 10.99
CA LYS A 31 -18.03 -2.47 10.45
C LYS A 31 -18.29 -3.00 9.05
N VAL A 32 -17.42 -3.86 8.52
CA VAL A 32 -17.63 -4.58 7.25
C VAL A 32 -17.75 -6.07 7.49
N GLU A 33 -18.61 -6.69 6.67
CA GLU A 33 -18.68 -8.14 6.54
C GLU A 33 -17.66 -8.58 5.49
N ILE A 34 -16.81 -9.55 5.82
CA ILE A 34 -15.83 -10.12 4.91
C ILE A 34 -16.33 -11.50 4.48
N THR A 35 -16.50 -11.70 3.18
CA THR A 35 -16.91 -12.96 2.58
C THR A 35 -15.84 -13.45 1.61
N PHE A 36 -15.75 -14.74 1.38
CA PHE A 36 -14.84 -15.33 0.41
C PHE A 36 -15.64 -15.99 -0.72
N ASN A 37 -15.25 -15.74 -1.96
CA ASN A 37 -15.83 -16.38 -3.14
C ASN A 37 -14.69 -16.78 -4.08
N ASN A 38 -14.51 -18.07 -4.34
CA ASN A 38 -13.42 -18.58 -5.19
C ASN A 38 -12.05 -17.97 -4.85
N GLU A 39 -11.68 -18.02 -3.56
CA GLU A 39 -10.42 -17.45 -3.02
C GLU A 39 -10.33 -15.91 -3.03
N GLU A 40 -11.30 -15.21 -3.65
CA GLU A 40 -11.37 -13.76 -3.59
C GLU A 40 -12.07 -13.28 -2.32
N MET A 41 -11.43 -12.32 -1.64
CA MET A 41 -11.99 -11.65 -0.48
C MET A 41 -12.90 -10.49 -0.90
N PHE A 42 -14.11 -10.47 -0.37
CA PHE A 42 -15.14 -9.51 -0.72
C PHE A 42 -15.70 -8.77 0.51
N PHE A 43 -15.65 -7.45 0.47
CA PHE A 43 -16.05 -6.56 1.56
C PHE A 43 -17.48 -6.05 1.34
N LYS A 44 -18.36 -6.26 2.33
CA LYS A 44 -19.75 -5.82 2.29
C LYS A 44 -20.09 -4.94 3.48
N LYS A 45 -21.09 -4.08 3.28
CA LYS A 45 -21.73 -3.30 4.34
C LYS A 45 -23.24 -3.35 4.12
N ASN A 46 -24.00 -3.78 5.13
CA ASN A 46 -25.44 -4.02 5.02
C ASN A 46 -25.78 -4.94 3.84
N SER A 47 -25.05 -6.05 3.73
CA SER A 47 -25.17 -7.08 2.67
C SER A 47 -24.89 -6.60 1.23
N LYS A 48 -24.48 -5.34 1.03
CA LYS A 48 -24.13 -4.78 -0.28
C LYS A 48 -22.61 -4.65 -0.44
N PRO A 49 -22.05 -4.84 -1.66
CA PRO A 49 -20.64 -4.57 -1.93
C PRO A 49 -20.22 -3.18 -1.47
N PHE A 50 -19.15 -3.10 -0.68
CA PHE A 50 -18.67 -1.83 -0.14
C PHE A 50 -17.81 -1.06 -1.15
N THR A 51 -17.90 0.27 -1.15
CA THR A 51 -16.97 1.15 -1.89
C THR A 51 -16.54 2.27 -0.94
N GLY A 52 -15.23 2.45 -0.80
CA GLY A 52 -14.64 3.46 0.09
C GLY A 52 -13.39 2.95 0.80
N THR A 53 -12.89 3.75 1.73
CA THR A 53 -11.71 3.42 2.52
C THR A 53 -12.08 2.63 3.78
N ILE A 54 -11.37 1.55 4.04
CA ILE A 54 -11.43 0.75 5.26
C ILE A 54 -10.14 0.94 6.04
N ASN A 55 -10.27 1.15 7.35
CA ASN A 55 -9.16 1.25 8.29
C ASN A 55 -9.23 0.13 9.34
N GLU A 56 -8.07 -0.35 9.75
CA GLU A 56 -7.88 -1.18 10.94
C GLU A 56 -6.94 -0.44 11.89
N TYR A 57 -7.16 -0.59 13.19
CA TYR A 57 -6.38 0.07 14.24
C TYR A 57 -5.75 -0.96 15.17
N TYR A 58 -4.61 -0.61 15.76
CA TYR A 58 -4.04 -1.30 16.90
C TYR A 58 -4.84 -0.99 18.18
N ASP A 59 -4.64 -1.80 19.23
CA ASP A 59 -5.27 -1.59 20.54
C ASP A 59 -4.96 -0.21 21.15
N ASN A 60 -3.80 0.36 20.80
CA ASN A 60 -3.39 1.70 21.20
C ASN A 60 -4.04 2.84 20.37
N GLY A 61 -4.95 2.50 19.45
CA GLY A 61 -5.68 3.44 18.60
C GLY A 61 -4.92 3.95 17.37
N LYS A 62 -3.64 3.58 17.18
CA LYS A 62 -2.90 3.93 15.96
C LYS A 62 -3.41 3.13 14.76
N THR A 63 -3.42 3.75 13.57
CA THR A 63 -3.75 3.05 12.33
C THR A 63 -2.79 1.90 12.10
N LYS A 64 -3.32 0.71 11.87
CA LYS A 64 -2.61 -0.52 11.52
C LYS A 64 -2.64 -0.76 10.03
N MET A 65 -3.78 -0.47 9.39
CA MET A 65 -3.97 -0.66 7.95
C MET A 65 -4.98 0.34 7.42
N GLU A 66 -4.76 0.80 6.20
CA GLU A 66 -5.67 1.61 5.40
C GLU A 66 -5.74 1.00 4.00
N MET A 67 -6.95 0.77 3.50
CA MET A 67 -7.16 0.19 2.18
C MET A 67 -8.36 0.80 1.48
N PHE A 68 -8.24 1.04 0.17
CA PHE A 68 -9.41 1.37 -0.63
C PHE A 68 -10.07 0.10 -1.21
N VAL A 69 -11.40 0.10 -1.21
CA VAL A 69 -12.24 -0.96 -1.76
C VAL A 69 -13.17 -0.35 -2.79
N LEU A 70 -13.31 -1.04 -3.93
CA LEU A 70 -14.23 -0.68 -5.00
C LEU A 70 -15.15 -1.86 -5.30
N LYS A 71 -16.46 -1.68 -5.13
CA LYS A 71 -17.49 -2.71 -5.38
C LYS A 71 -17.16 -4.03 -4.69
N GLY A 72 -16.71 -3.95 -3.43
CA GLY A 72 -16.39 -5.08 -2.57
C GLY A 72 -15.01 -5.69 -2.78
N LEU A 73 -14.21 -5.24 -3.75
CA LEU A 73 -12.86 -5.76 -3.99
C LEU A 73 -11.79 -4.74 -3.60
N LYS A 74 -10.61 -5.20 -3.17
CA LYS A 74 -9.45 -4.32 -2.94
C LYS A 74 -9.13 -3.57 -4.24
N HIS A 75 -8.93 -2.27 -4.15
CA HIS A 75 -8.62 -1.44 -5.32
C HIS A 75 -7.85 -0.20 -4.89
N GLY A 76 -6.95 0.31 -5.73
CA GLY A 76 -6.16 1.51 -5.38
C GLY A 76 -5.20 1.27 -4.24
N SER A 77 -4.98 2.30 -3.42
CA SER A 77 -3.96 2.33 -2.38
C SER A 77 -4.22 1.31 -1.26
N PHE A 78 -3.14 0.69 -0.79
CA PHE A 78 -3.08 -0.14 0.40
C PHE A 78 -1.83 0.19 1.20
N ASN A 79 -2.02 0.60 2.45
CA ASN A 79 -0.95 0.92 3.38
C ASN A 79 -1.12 0.09 4.66
N GLN A 80 -0.03 -0.47 5.17
CA GLN A 80 0.06 -1.04 6.51
C GLN A 80 1.12 -0.29 7.28
N PHE A 81 0.93 -0.21 8.59
CA PHE A 81 1.81 0.52 9.50
C PHE A 81 2.25 -0.41 10.63
N HIS A 82 3.48 -0.22 11.10
CA HIS A 82 3.98 -0.82 12.32
C HIS A 82 3.27 -0.24 13.55
N SER A 83 3.35 -0.91 14.70
CA SER A 83 2.73 -0.45 15.95
C SER A 83 3.30 0.89 16.46
N ASN A 84 4.51 1.24 16.03
CA ASN A 84 5.12 2.54 16.28
C ASN A 84 4.50 3.68 15.43
N GLY A 85 3.76 3.35 14.37
CA GLY A 85 3.11 4.27 13.44
C GLY A 85 3.87 4.49 12.12
N ASN A 86 5.07 3.94 11.99
CA ASN A 86 5.83 4.00 10.74
C ASN A 86 5.19 3.11 9.67
N LEU A 87 5.30 3.51 8.41
CA LEU A 87 4.84 2.71 7.28
C LEU A 87 5.56 1.35 7.30
N GLN A 88 4.81 0.27 7.18
CA GLN A 88 5.31 -1.11 7.12
C GLN A 88 5.27 -1.63 5.68
N THR A 89 4.16 -1.40 4.98
CA THR A 89 3.96 -1.83 3.60
C THR A 89 3.15 -0.81 2.85
N GLN A 90 3.51 -0.56 1.60
CA GLN A 90 2.74 0.22 0.64
C GLN A 90 2.63 -0.54 -0.67
N SER A 91 1.42 -0.60 -1.21
CA SER A 91 1.13 -1.24 -2.49
C SER A 91 -0.12 -0.68 -3.13
N ASN A 92 -0.41 -1.11 -4.36
CA ASN A 92 -1.67 -0.83 -5.03
C ASN A 92 -2.36 -2.13 -5.45
N PHE A 93 -3.69 -2.09 -5.46
CA PHE A 93 -4.54 -3.19 -5.88
C PHE A 93 -5.37 -2.83 -7.12
N ILE A 94 -5.58 -3.80 -8.00
CA ILE A 94 -6.56 -3.74 -9.09
C ILE A 94 -7.45 -4.97 -8.97
N LYS A 95 -8.72 -4.75 -8.60
CA LYS A 95 -9.75 -5.80 -8.52
C LYS A 95 -9.33 -7.00 -7.65
N GLY A 96 -8.79 -6.73 -6.47
CA GLY A 96 -8.37 -7.77 -5.53
C GLY A 96 -6.90 -8.18 -5.67
N GLU A 97 -6.21 -7.80 -6.75
CA GLU A 97 -4.85 -8.25 -7.03
C GLU A 97 -3.82 -7.14 -6.89
N ILE A 98 -2.66 -7.42 -6.30
CA ILE A 98 -1.55 -6.47 -6.20
C ILE A 98 -1.03 -6.15 -7.61
N HIS A 99 -0.83 -4.86 -7.90
CA HIS A 99 -0.34 -4.39 -9.18
C HIS A 99 0.53 -3.14 -9.02
N GLY A 100 1.64 -3.09 -9.75
CA GLY A 100 2.60 -1.99 -9.71
C GLY A 100 3.65 -2.14 -8.61
N LYS A 101 4.18 -1.02 -8.13
CA LYS A 101 5.23 -0.99 -7.11
C LYS A 101 4.69 -1.49 -5.76
N PHE A 102 5.47 -2.34 -5.12
CA PHE A 102 5.33 -2.77 -3.74
C PHE A 102 6.58 -2.34 -2.98
N THR A 103 6.38 -1.71 -1.83
CA THR A 103 7.47 -1.40 -0.91
C THR A 103 7.11 -1.90 0.49
N SER A 104 8.04 -2.58 1.16
CA SER A 104 7.98 -2.78 2.61
C SER A 104 9.13 -2.08 3.30
N TYR A 105 8.97 -1.80 4.58
CA TYR A 105 9.90 -1.01 5.39
C TYR A 105 10.19 -1.72 6.71
N HIS A 106 11.43 -1.59 7.17
CA HIS A 106 11.83 -1.94 8.53
C HIS A 106 11.07 -1.08 9.55
N GLU A 107 11.00 -1.50 10.81
CA GLU A 107 10.36 -0.69 11.86
C GLU A 107 10.97 0.72 12.02
N SER A 108 12.25 0.87 11.65
CA SER A 108 12.96 2.15 11.61
C SER A 108 12.46 3.11 10.51
N GLY A 109 11.63 2.63 9.57
CA GLY A 109 11.17 3.37 8.40
C GLY A 109 12.10 3.30 7.19
N ILE A 110 13.23 2.57 7.29
CA ILE A 110 14.13 2.32 6.16
C ILE A 110 13.48 1.29 5.23
N GLU A 111 13.57 1.48 3.92
CA GLU A 111 13.07 0.50 2.94
C GLU A 111 13.71 -0.87 3.21
N GLN A 112 12.87 -1.91 3.25
CA GLN A 112 13.28 -3.28 3.45
C GLN A 112 13.24 -4.04 2.13
N ILE A 113 12.13 -3.93 1.38
CA ILE A 113 11.96 -4.55 0.06
C ILE A 113 11.33 -3.53 -0.87
N VAL A 114 11.86 -3.42 -2.08
CA VAL A 114 11.23 -2.73 -3.21
C VAL A 114 11.09 -3.72 -4.36
N THR A 115 9.87 -3.92 -4.86
CA THR A 115 9.63 -4.80 -6.01
C THR A 115 8.38 -4.40 -6.79
N PHE A 116 8.09 -5.13 -7.85
CA PHE A 116 6.96 -4.88 -8.74
C PHE A 116 6.11 -6.12 -8.88
N TYR A 117 4.80 -5.92 -8.94
CA TYR A 117 3.81 -6.95 -9.16
C TYR A 117 2.99 -6.66 -10.41
N ARG A 118 2.59 -7.72 -11.10
CA ARG A 118 1.57 -7.71 -12.14
C ARG A 118 0.55 -8.79 -11.81
N TYR A 119 -0.60 -8.37 -11.27
CA TYR A 119 -1.71 -9.27 -10.91
C TYR A 119 -1.24 -10.39 -9.98
N ASN A 120 -0.85 -10.01 -8.75
CA ASN A 120 -0.29 -10.89 -7.70
C ASN A 120 1.04 -11.59 -8.00
N ASN A 121 1.52 -11.57 -9.24
CA ASN A 121 2.80 -12.17 -9.61
C ASN A 121 3.91 -11.13 -9.56
N ARG A 122 5.02 -11.42 -8.87
CA ARG A 122 6.22 -10.56 -8.94
C ARG A 122 6.72 -10.50 -10.37
N ASN A 123 6.90 -9.29 -10.88
CA ASN A 123 7.26 -9.06 -12.26
C ASN A 123 7.97 -7.71 -12.41
N GLY A 124 9.29 -7.76 -12.55
CA GLY A 124 10.17 -6.59 -12.61
C GLY A 124 11.34 -6.72 -11.64
N SER A 125 11.94 -5.58 -11.29
CA SER A 125 13.08 -5.55 -10.37
C SER A 125 12.69 -5.95 -8.95
N TYR A 126 13.67 -6.44 -8.22
CA TYR A 126 13.60 -6.76 -6.82
C TYR A 126 14.86 -6.25 -6.13
N GLU A 127 14.65 -5.51 -5.05
CA GLU A 127 15.70 -5.02 -4.16
C GLU A 127 15.29 -5.31 -2.73
N GLU A 128 16.22 -5.82 -1.94
CA GLU A 128 16.10 -5.99 -0.49
C GLU A 128 17.25 -5.27 0.19
N PHE A 129 17.00 -4.61 1.31
CA PHE A 129 18.00 -3.82 2.03
C PHE A 129 18.15 -4.31 3.47
N HIS A 130 19.38 -4.22 3.97
CA HIS A 130 19.69 -4.39 5.38
C HIS A 130 19.06 -3.25 6.20
N GLU A 131 18.91 -3.45 7.51
CA GLU A 131 18.39 -2.43 8.44
C GLU A 131 19.17 -1.10 8.44
N ASN A 132 20.43 -1.12 7.98
CA ASN A 132 21.26 0.09 7.83
C ASN A 132 21.09 0.78 6.45
N GLY A 133 20.13 0.33 5.64
CA GLY A 133 19.84 0.86 4.31
C GLY A 133 20.78 0.40 3.20
N LYS A 134 21.79 -0.45 3.50
CA LYS A 134 22.66 -1.00 2.45
C LYS A 134 21.93 -2.10 1.69
N LEU A 135 22.14 -2.13 0.37
CA LEU A 135 21.60 -3.19 -0.48
C LEU A 135 22.05 -4.56 0.04
N LYS A 136 21.08 -5.47 0.17
CA LYS A 136 21.27 -6.85 0.62
C LYS A 136 21.10 -7.81 -0.53
N ILE A 137 20.02 -7.68 -1.31
CA ILE A 137 19.75 -8.54 -2.48
C ILE A 137 19.24 -7.68 -3.62
N CYS A 138 19.68 -7.94 -4.86
CA CYS A 138 18.99 -7.44 -6.04
C CYS A 138 18.91 -8.48 -7.16
N GLY A 139 17.90 -8.34 -8.01
CA GLY A 139 17.68 -9.20 -9.17
C GLY A 139 16.35 -8.89 -9.87
N ASN A 140 15.89 -9.79 -10.74
CA ASN A 140 14.66 -9.62 -11.49
C ASN A 140 13.73 -10.82 -11.35
N TYR A 141 12.42 -10.55 -11.40
CA TYR A 141 11.38 -11.56 -11.47
C TYR A 141 10.57 -11.44 -12.77
N TYR A 142 10.13 -12.58 -13.28
CA TYR A 142 9.13 -12.68 -14.33
C TYR A 142 8.09 -13.72 -13.94
N ASN A 143 6.82 -13.33 -13.87
CA ASN A 143 5.70 -14.18 -13.44
C ASN A 143 6.00 -15.00 -12.18
N GLY A 144 6.51 -14.35 -11.14
CA GLY A 144 6.82 -14.95 -9.85
C GLY A 144 8.12 -15.75 -9.79
N LYS A 145 8.80 -15.96 -10.92
CA LYS A 145 10.08 -16.70 -10.98
C LYS A 145 11.25 -15.73 -11.05
N ARG A 146 12.34 -16.07 -10.35
CA ARG A 146 13.63 -15.38 -10.51
C ARG A 146 14.14 -15.60 -11.93
N ILE A 147 14.73 -14.58 -12.53
CA ILE A 147 15.36 -14.66 -13.84
C ILE A 147 16.73 -13.97 -13.83
N GLY A 148 17.70 -14.61 -14.47
CA GLY A 148 19.05 -14.06 -14.59
C GLY A 148 19.81 -14.10 -13.26
N GLU A 149 20.71 -13.13 -13.09
CA GLU A 149 21.57 -13.06 -11.91
C GLU A 149 20.86 -12.40 -10.73
N PHE A 150 21.03 -12.99 -9.55
CA PHE A 150 20.77 -12.36 -8.27
C PHE A 150 22.09 -12.13 -7.56
N TYR A 151 22.26 -10.93 -7.03
CA TYR A 151 23.42 -10.54 -6.25
C TYR A 151 23.00 -10.42 -4.78
N GLU A 152 23.75 -11.07 -3.88
CA GLU A 152 23.58 -10.95 -2.43
C GLU A 152 24.83 -10.35 -1.81
N PHE A 153 24.65 -9.23 -1.11
CA PHE A 153 25.70 -8.49 -0.42
C PHE A 153 25.59 -8.75 1.08
N PHE A 154 26.56 -9.48 1.63
CA PHE A 154 26.58 -9.81 3.05
C PHE A 154 27.02 -8.60 3.90
N LYS A 155 26.52 -8.51 5.15
CA LYS A 155 26.95 -7.45 6.09
C LYS A 155 28.46 -7.46 6.36
N SER A 156 29.11 -8.63 6.22
CA SER A 156 30.56 -8.81 6.33
C SER A 156 31.36 -8.29 5.14
N GLY A 157 30.70 -7.88 4.05
CA GLY A 157 31.32 -7.34 2.84
C GLY A 157 31.50 -8.33 1.69
N GLY A 158 31.10 -9.60 1.86
CA GLY A 158 31.13 -10.58 0.78
C GLY A 158 30.01 -10.39 -0.26
N LEU A 159 30.19 -10.97 -1.44
CA LEU A 159 29.21 -11.04 -2.53
C LEU A 159 28.97 -12.49 -2.93
N ALA A 160 27.70 -12.91 -3.03
CA ALA A 160 27.29 -14.13 -3.69
C ALA A 160 26.47 -13.82 -4.94
N ILE A 161 26.63 -14.65 -5.99
CA ILE A 161 25.91 -14.54 -7.26
C ILE A 161 25.17 -15.85 -7.49
N TYR A 162 23.88 -15.76 -7.80
CA TYR A 162 23.01 -16.89 -8.10
C TYR A 162 22.44 -16.74 -9.51
N ASN A 163 22.44 -17.82 -10.29
CA ASN A 163 21.93 -17.85 -11.66
C ASN A 163 20.60 -18.61 -11.73
N TYR A 164 19.59 -18.02 -12.38
CA TYR A 164 18.23 -18.57 -12.55
C TYR A 164 17.76 -18.52 -13.99
#